data_AF-A0A1C0TWA3-F1
#
_entry.id   AF-A0A1C0TWA3-F1
#
_cell.length_a   1.000
_cell.length_b   1.000
_cell.length_c   1.000
_cell.angle_alpha   90.00
_cell.angle_beta   90.00
_cell.angle_gamma   90.00
#
_symmetry.space_group_name_H-M   'P 1'
#
loop_
_entity.id
_entity.type
_entity.pdbx_description
1 polymer ?
#
loop_
_entity_poly.entity_id
_entity_poly.type
_entity_poly.pdbx_seq_one_letter_code
_entity_poly.pdbx_strand_id
1 'polypeptide(L)'
;MAGNKEVEYAQAISYIHHMYDTRHKAFHFMLVINAALLAIQFNSKLLVDSLERLPIACFGFLVTLSLMMFALRNSKATDKYENEAIRIESELGYSLITSSNQRSLGGIHSGIYLTSIYIICAAFWLIYSVFIGVYSV
;
A
#
# COMPACT_ATOMS: atom_id res chain seq x y z
N MET A 1 -13.61 34.84 10.07
CA MET A 1 -13.73 33.37 10.31
C MET A 1 -13.67 32.53 9.04
N ALA A 2 -14.07 33.03 7.87
CA ALA A 2 -13.95 32.29 6.59
C ALA A 2 -12.49 31.99 6.18
N GLY A 3 -11.57 32.95 6.32
CA GLY A 3 -10.16 32.77 5.93
C GLY A 3 -9.40 31.67 6.68
N ASN A 4 -9.81 31.31 7.91
CA ASN A 4 -9.16 30.19 8.63
C ASN A 4 -9.57 28.83 8.05
N LYS A 5 -10.85 28.71 7.64
CA LYS A 5 -11.39 27.51 7.01
C LYS A 5 -10.82 27.27 5.62
N GLU A 6 -10.55 28.33 4.86
CA GLU A 6 -9.86 28.23 3.56
C GLU A 6 -8.42 27.71 3.69
N VAL A 7 -7.68 28.18 4.71
CA VAL A 7 -6.32 27.68 5.00
C VAL A 7 -6.35 26.22 5.47
N GLU A 8 -7.28 25.86 6.36
CA GLU A 8 -7.48 24.48 6.81
C GLU A 8 -7.84 23.54 5.63
N TYR A 9 -8.67 24.00 4.70
CA TYR A 9 -9.02 23.27 3.49
C TYR A 9 -7.80 23.07 2.56
N ALA A 10 -7.01 24.12 2.32
CA ALA A 10 -5.80 24.02 1.50
C ALA A 10 -4.76 23.06 2.12
N GLN A 11 -4.62 23.07 3.45
CA GLN A 11 -3.78 22.12 4.18
C GLN A 11 -4.31 20.68 4.07
N ALA A 12 -5.62 20.48 4.18
CA ALA A 12 -6.25 19.16 4.04
C ALA A 12 -6.02 18.59 2.62
N ILE A 13 -6.19 19.40 1.57
CA ILE A 13 -5.88 18.99 0.18
C ILE A 13 -4.41 18.61 0.02
N SER A 14 -3.50 19.46 0.51
CA SER A 14 -2.06 19.20 0.43
C SER A 14 -1.70 17.87 1.11
N TYR A 15 -2.30 17.60 2.28
CA TYR A 15 -2.10 16.36 3.01
C TYR A 15 -2.65 15.14 2.27
N ILE A 16 -3.84 15.25 1.67
CA ILE A 16 -4.43 14.18 0.84
C ILE A 16 -3.50 13.85 -0.34
N HIS A 17 -3.01 14.85 -1.07
CA HIS A 17 -2.04 14.63 -2.15
C HIS A 17 -0.75 13.97 -1.67
N HIS A 18 -0.19 14.42 -0.55
CA HIS A 18 0.99 13.80 0.04
C HIS A 18 0.74 12.32 0.42
N MET A 19 -0.44 11.99 0.96
CA MET A 19 -0.81 10.61 1.29
C MET A 19 -0.92 9.73 0.04
N TYR A 20 -1.48 10.25 -1.06
CA TYR A 20 -1.54 9.54 -2.34
C TYR A 20 -0.15 9.25 -2.92
N ASP A 21 0.75 10.23 -2.92
CA ASP A 21 2.12 10.05 -3.39
C ASP A 21 2.90 9.05 -2.51
N THR A 22 2.74 9.15 -1.18
CA THR A 22 3.32 8.19 -0.23
C THR A 22 2.83 6.77 -0.49
N ARG A 23 1.54 6.59 -0.77
CA ARG A 23 0.96 5.28 -1.11
C ARG A 23 1.54 4.72 -2.40
N HIS A 24 1.74 5.55 -3.41
CA HIS A 24 2.35 5.13 -4.68
C HIS A 24 3.81 4.71 -4.50
N LYS A 25 4.60 5.49 -3.75
CA LYS A 25 5.98 5.16 -3.39
C LYS A 25 6.09 3.84 -2.62
N ALA A 26 5.22 3.62 -1.63
CA ALA A 26 5.17 2.38 -0.87
C ALA A 26 4.88 1.15 -1.75
N PHE A 27 4.02 1.31 -2.76
CA PHE A 27 3.73 0.27 -3.73
C PHE A 27 4.93 -0.07 -4.62
N HIS A 28 5.59 0.94 -5.18
CA HIS A 28 6.83 0.72 -5.94
C HIS A 28 7.91 0.06 -5.11
N PHE A 29 8.06 0.49 -3.86
CA PHE A 29 9.00 -0.11 -2.92
C PHE A 29 8.70 -1.59 -2.68
N MET A 30 7.42 -1.95 -2.53
CA MET A 30 6.99 -3.35 -2.40
C MET A 30 7.37 -4.19 -3.61
N LEU A 31 7.11 -3.68 -4.84
CA LEU A 31 7.47 -4.40 -6.07
C LEU A 31 8.98 -4.60 -6.19
N VAL A 32 9.77 -3.57 -5.88
CA VAL A 32 11.24 -3.63 -5.92
C VAL A 32 11.78 -4.63 -4.91
N ILE A 33 11.28 -4.63 -3.67
CA ILE A 33 11.68 -5.62 -2.66
C ILE A 33 11.34 -7.03 -3.11
N ASN A 34 10.12 -7.26 -3.59
CA ASN A 34 9.69 -8.59 -4.03
C ASN A 34 10.55 -9.09 -5.20
N ALA A 35 10.84 -8.23 -6.18
CA ALA A 35 11.73 -8.55 -7.29
C ALA A 35 13.16 -8.85 -6.82
N ALA A 36 13.70 -8.05 -5.88
CA ALA A 36 15.03 -8.28 -5.32
C ALA A 36 15.11 -9.61 -4.57
N LEU A 37 14.11 -9.94 -3.75
CA LEU A 37 14.05 -11.20 -3.02
C LEU A 37 13.93 -12.40 -3.96
N LEU A 38 13.12 -12.30 -5.01
CA LEU A 38 13.05 -13.32 -6.06
C LEU A 38 14.41 -13.48 -6.76
N ALA A 39 15.07 -12.38 -7.11
CA ALA A 39 16.38 -12.43 -7.74
C ALA A 39 17.42 -13.11 -6.84
N ILE A 40 17.43 -12.79 -5.54
CA ILE A 40 18.29 -13.46 -4.55
C ILE A 40 17.99 -14.97 -4.55
N GLN A 41 16.70 -15.33 -4.51
CA GLN A 41 16.26 -16.73 -4.47
C GLN A 41 16.63 -17.53 -5.73
N PHE A 42 16.56 -16.92 -6.91
CA PHE A 42 16.91 -17.58 -8.17
C PHE A 42 18.42 -17.61 -8.44
N ASN A 43 19.17 -16.57 -8.03
CA ASN A 43 20.62 -16.51 -8.21
C ASN A 43 21.42 -17.17 -7.10
N SER A 44 20.81 -17.52 -5.96
CA SER A 44 21.47 -18.26 -4.90
C SER A 44 21.70 -19.71 -5.31
N LYS A 45 22.68 -19.95 -6.20
CA LYS A 45 23.31 -21.26 -6.41
C LYS A 45 23.97 -21.81 -5.14
N LEU A 46 24.14 -20.97 -4.12
CA LEU A 46 24.72 -21.28 -2.81
C LEU A 46 23.75 -21.98 -1.85
N LEU A 47 22.44 -21.79 -1.99
CA LEU A 47 21.44 -22.43 -1.13
C LEU A 47 21.00 -23.73 -1.81
N VAL A 48 21.86 -24.75 -1.73
CA VAL A 48 21.60 -26.08 -2.30
C VAL A 48 20.54 -26.81 -1.47
N ASP A 49 20.54 -26.59 -0.16
CA ASP A 49 19.53 -27.13 0.74
C ASP A 49 18.31 -26.23 0.85
N SER A 50 17.14 -26.86 0.79
CA SER A 50 15.84 -26.20 0.88
C SER A 50 15.63 -25.51 2.25
N LEU A 51 16.26 -26.00 3.32
CA LEU A 51 16.24 -25.36 4.64
C LEU A 51 16.88 -23.96 4.67
N GLU A 52 17.95 -23.73 3.91
CA GLU A 52 18.63 -22.43 3.91
C GLU A 52 17.84 -21.35 3.15
N ARG A 53 16.83 -21.77 2.37
CA ARG A 53 15.91 -20.89 1.63
C ARG A 53 14.73 -20.40 2.48
N LEU A 54 14.42 -21.10 3.57
CA LEU A 54 13.30 -20.78 4.45
C LEU A 54 13.40 -19.38 5.09
N PRO A 55 14.57 -18.91 5.59
CA PRO A 55 14.69 -17.57 6.16
C PRO A 55 14.37 -16.45 5.16
N ILE A 56 14.79 -16.61 3.88
CA ILE A 56 14.53 -15.64 2.82
C ILE A 56 13.03 -15.59 2.50
N ALA A 57 12.40 -16.76 2.42
CA ALA A 57 10.96 -16.87 2.16
C ALA A 57 10.13 -16.25 3.30
N CYS A 58 10.47 -16.55 4.55
CA CYS A 58 9.86 -15.95 5.74
C CYS A 58 10.08 -14.44 5.80
N PHE A 59 11.28 -13.97 5.47
CA PHE A 59 11.57 -12.54 5.40
C PHE A 59 10.73 -11.84 4.33
N GLY A 60 10.61 -12.43 3.12
CA GLY A 60 9.75 -11.91 2.07
C GLY A 60 8.29 -11.85 2.46
N PHE A 61 7.79 -12.85 3.17
CA PHE A 61 6.45 -12.84 3.74
C PHE A 61 6.27 -11.69 4.75
N LEU A 62 7.16 -11.58 5.74
CA LEU A 62 7.07 -10.57 6.78
C LEU A 62 7.14 -9.14 6.24
N VAL A 63 8.03 -8.88 5.29
CA VAL A 63 8.15 -7.55 4.67
C VAL A 63 6.90 -7.22 3.85
N THR A 64 6.40 -8.17 3.05
CA THR A 64 5.19 -7.94 2.25
C THR A 64 3.95 -7.74 3.14
N LEU A 65 3.83 -8.51 4.23
CA LEU A 65 2.77 -8.36 5.23
C LEU A 65 2.83 -6.99 5.93
N SER A 66 4.03 -6.54 6.33
CA SER A 66 4.23 -5.22 6.95
C SER A 66 3.82 -4.08 6.02
N LEU A 67 4.20 -4.17 4.74
CA LEU A 67 3.81 -3.19 3.71
C LEU A 67 2.30 -3.21 3.44
N MET A 68 1.68 -4.39 3.44
CA MET A 68 0.22 -4.52 3.33
C MET A 68 -0.49 -3.83 4.50
N MET A 69 -0.05 -4.08 5.75
CA MET A 69 -0.63 -3.43 6.93
C MET A 69 -0.44 -1.90 6.89
N PHE A 70 0.73 -1.44 6.44
CA PHE A 70 0.98 -0.01 6.26
C PHE A 70 0.06 0.61 5.20
N ALA A 71 -0.14 -0.07 4.07
CA ALA A 71 -1.06 0.37 3.02
C ALA A 71 -2.51 0.45 3.52
N LEU A 72 -2.97 -0.55 4.26
CA LEU A 72 -4.31 -0.57 4.86
C LEU A 72 -4.50 0.57 5.88
N ARG A 73 -3.50 0.81 6.73
CA ARG A 73 -3.52 1.92 7.70
C ARG A 73 -3.60 3.28 6.99
N ASN A 74 -2.78 3.48 5.96
CA ASN A 74 -2.80 4.73 5.21
C ASN A 74 -4.11 4.93 4.47
N SER A 75 -4.70 3.88 3.88
CA SER A 75 -6.00 4.00 3.21
C SER A 75 -7.07 4.51 4.18
N LYS A 76 -7.18 3.91 5.37
CA LYS A 76 -8.13 4.36 6.40
C LYS A 76 -7.88 5.80 6.86
N ALA A 77 -6.62 6.21 6.94
CA ALA A 77 -6.26 7.58 7.29
C ALA A 77 -6.68 8.56 6.18
N THR A 78 -6.36 8.25 4.92
CA THR A 78 -6.77 9.05 3.75
C THR A 78 -8.28 9.21 3.70
N ASP A 79 -9.04 8.12 3.86
CA ASP A 79 -10.51 8.18 3.85
C ASP A 79 -11.04 9.14 4.93
N LYS A 80 -10.42 9.17 6.11
CA LYS A 80 -10.80 10.08 7.20
C LYS A 80 -10.54 11.55 6.82
N TYR A 81 -9.38 11.85 6.25
CA TYR A 81 -9.03 13.20 5.84
C TYR A 81 -9.85 13.67 4.63
N GLU A 82 -10.17 12.79 3.69
CA GLU A 82 -11.06 13.09 2.58
C GLU A 82 -12.47 13.44 3.05
N ASN A 83 -13.03 12.65 3.97
CA ASN A 83 -14.35 12.94 4.53
C ASN A 83 -14.39 14.28 5.29
N GLU A 84 -13.32 14.62 6.02
CA GLU A 84 -13.21 15.91 6.69
C GLU A 84 -13.09 17.06 5.68
N ALA A 85 -12.31 16.87 4.61
CA ALA A 85 -12.15 17.87 3.56
C ALA A 85 -13.46 18.08 2.78
N ILE A 86 -14.25 17.02 2.54
CA ILE A 86 -15.61 17.11 1.97
C ILE A 86 -16.55 17.89 2.89
N ARG A 87 -16.46 17.69 4.22
CA ARG A 87 -17.26 18.46 5.17
C ARG A 87 -16.93 19.95 5.09
N ILE A 88 -15.65 20.30 5.16
CA ILE A 88 -15.18 21.70 5.06
C ILE A 88 -15.56 22.31 3.71
N GLU A 89 -15.45 21.55 2.63
CA GLU A 89 -15.86 21.95 1.27
C GLU A 89 -17.35 22.31 1.21
N SER A 90 -18.22 21.49 1.82
CA SER A 90 -19.66 21.75 1.88
C SER A 90 -20.00 23.01 2.68
N GLU A 91 -19.21 23.34 3.72
CA GLU A 91 -19.37 24.55 4.53
C GLU A 91 -18.89 25.82 3.80
N LEU A 92 -17.95 25.68 2.86
CA LEU A 92 -17.37 26.79 2.08
C LEU A 92 -18.05 27.00 0.71
N GLY A 93 -18.93 26.08 0.29
CA GLY A 93 -19.59 26.13 -1.02
C GLY A 93 -18.67 25.75 -2.18
N TYR A 94 -17.55 25.09 -1.90
CA TYR A 94 -16.68 24.52 -2.93
C TYR A 94 -17.19 23.14 -3.36
N SER A 95 -16.67 22.60 -4.48
CA SER A 95 -17.07 21.27 -4.98
C SER A 95 -15.92 20.50 -5.65
N LEU A 96 -14.68 20.88 -5.38
CA LEU A 96 -13.49 20.32 -6.01
C LEU A 96 -13.27 18.84 -5.64
N ILE A 97 -13.37 18.49 -4.35
CA ILE A 97 -13.14 17.12 -3.85
C ILE A 97 -14.36 16.25 -4.15
N THR A 98 -15.57 16.74 -3.93
CA THR A 98 -16.82 16.03 -4.23
C THR A 98 -16.95 15.70 -5.71
N SER A 99 -16.64 16.63 -6.61
CA SER A 99 -16.65 16.38 -8.05
C SER A 99 -15.49 15.47 -8.51
N SER A 100 -14.32 15.57 -7.88
CA SER A 100 -13.20 14.65 -8.13
C SER A 100 -13.50 13.24 -7.64
N ASN A 101 -14.13 13.07 -6.47
CA ASN A 101 -14.45 11.77 -5.89
C ASN A 101 -15.57 11.07 -6.70
N GLN A 102 -16.58 11.83 -7.15
CA GLN A 102 -17.62 11.32 -8.06
C GLN A 102 -17.10 10.94 -9.46
N ARG A 103 -16.08 11.63 -9.99
CA ARG A 103 -15.45 11.28 -11.27
C ARG A 103 -14.34 10.25 -11.13
N SER A 104 -13.73 10.10 -9.96
CA SER A 104 -12.65 9.14 -9.71
C SER A 104 -13.18 7.76 -9.31
N LEU A 105 -13.91 7.11 -10.21
CA LEU A 105 -14.00 5.65 -10.19
C LEU A 105 -12.59 5.03 -10.08
N GLY A 106 -11.58 5.69 -10.65
CA GLY A 106 -10.17 5.31 -10.52
C GLY A 106 -9.58 5.33 -9.09
N GLY A 107 -10.05 6.18 -8.17
CA GLY A 107 -9.49 6.29 -6.81
C GLY A 107 -9.81 5.08 -5.93
N ILE A 108 -11.09 4.70 -5.90
CA ILE A 108 -11.60 3.53 -5.15
C ILE A 108 -11.12 2.23 -5.80
N HIS A 109 -11.15 2.13 -7.14
CA HIS A 109 -10.64 0.95 -7.84
C HIS A 109 -9.12 0.79 -7.73
N SER A 110 -8.35 1.87 -7.71
CA SER A 110 -6.90 1.86 -7.39
C SER A 110 -6.67 1.39 -5.95
N GLY A 111 -7.53 1.84 -5.03
CA GLY A 111 -7.71 1.34 -3.67
C GLY A 111 -7.60 -0.18 -3.53
N ILE A 112 -8.57 -0.84 -4.15
CA ILE A 112 -8.76 -2.29 -4.12
C ILE A 112 -7.67 -2.99 -4.92
N TYR A 113 -7.33 -2.49 -6.11
CA TYR A 113 -6.30 -3.05 -6.98
C TYR A 113 -4.95 -3.19 -6.27
N LEU A 114 -4.48 -2.10 -5.64
CA LEU A 114 -3.23 -2.11 -4.88
C LEU A 114 -3.27 -3.16 -3.77
N THR A 115 -4.36 -3.19 -2.99
CA THR A 115 -4.53 -4.13 -1.87
C THR A 115 -4.51 -5.59 -2.35
N SER A 116 -5.17 -5.88 -3.48
CA SER A 116 -5.15 -7.21 -4.08
C SER A 116 -3.74 -7.66 -4.47
N ILE A 117 -2.90 -6.77 -5.01
CA ILE A 117 -1.50 -7.11 -5.33
C ILE A 117 -0.72 -7.43 -4.05
N TYR A 118 -0.87 -6.65 -2.98
CA TYR A 118 -0.23 -6.95 -1.70
C TYR A 118 -0.61 -8.34 -1.18
N ILE A 119 -1.90 -8.70 -1.28
CA ILE A 119 -2.40 -10.03 -0.87
C ILE A 119 -1.77 -11.13 -1.72
N ILE A 120 -1.70 -10.95 -3.04
CA ILE A 120 -1.10 -11.93 -3.96
C ILE A 120 0.39 -12.15 -3.62
N CYS A 121 1.15 -11.07 -3.41
CA CYS A 121 2.57 -11.18 -3.04
C CYS A 121 2.75 -11.84 -1.67
N ALA A 122 1.92 -11.48 -0.68
CA ALA A 122 1.98 -12.11 0.65
C ALA A 122 1.62 -13.60 0.59
N ALA A 123 0.58 -13.96 -0.15
CA ALA A 123 0.16 -15.34 -0.36
C ALA A 123 1.24 -16.15 -1.09
N PHE A 124 1.89 -15.57 -2.09
CA PHE A 124 3.02 -16.18 -2.78
C PHE A 124 4.13 -16.57 -1.80
N TRP A 125 4.61 -15.65 -0.97
CA TRP A 125 5.67 -15.95 0.00
C TRP A 125 5.23 -16.94 1.08
N LEU A 126 3.97 -16.90 1.50
CA LEU A 126 3.42 -17.86 2.45
C LEU A 126 3.42 -19.27 1.87
N ILE A 127 2.82 -19.45 0.69
CA ILE A 127 2.78 -20.74 -0.02
C ILE A 127 4.20 -21.24 -0.29
N TYR A 128 5.09 -20.35 -0.70
CA TYR A 128 6.49 -20.69 -0.96
C TYR A 128 7.22 -21.14 0.31
N SER A 129 7.00 -20.48 1.44
CA SER A 129 7.56 -20.86 2.74
C SER A 129 7.04 -22.22 3.21
N VAL A 130 5.74 -22.48 3.04
CA VAL A 130 5.13 -23.79 3.38
C VAL A 130 5.66 -24.89 2.47
N PHE A 131 5.76 -24.63 1.16
CA PHE A 131 6.30 -25.59 0.20
C PHE A 131 7.74 -25.96 0.55
N ILE A 132 8.60 -24.97 0.83
CA ILE A 132 9.95 -25.24 1.31
C ILE A 132 9.89 -26.05 2.61
N GLY A 133 9.15 -25.61 3.62
CA GLY A 133 9.11 -26.29 4.93
C GLY A 133 8.64 -27.75 4.87
N VAL A 134 7.66 -28.07 4.01
CA VAL A 134 7.11 -29.43 3.87
C VAL A 134 8.04 -30.35 3.08
N TYR A 135 8.68 -29.85 2.01
CA TYR A 135 9.53 -30.65 1.14
C TYR A 135 11.02 -30.66 1.57
N SER A 136 11.36 -30.01 2.69
CA SER A 136 12.69 -30.06 3.31
C SER A 136 12.80 -31.05 4.47
N VAL A 137 11.70 -31.68 4.88
CA VAL A 137 11.61 -32.72 5.92
C VAL A 137 11.53 -34.08 5.25
#